data_AF-A0A526Z288-F1
#
_entry.id   AF-A0A526Z288-F1
#
_cell.length_a   1.000
_cell.length_b   1.000
_cell.length_c   1.000
_cell.angle_alpha   90.00
_cell.angle_beta   90.00
_cell.angle_gamma   90.00
#
_symmetry.space_group_name_H-M   'P 1'
#
loop_
_entity.id
_entity.type
_entity.pdbx_description
1 polymer ?
#
loop_
_entity_poly.entity_id
_entity_poly.type
_entity_poly.pdbx_seq_one_letter_code
_entity_poly.pdbx_strand_id
1 'polypeptide(L)' 'VAVTLGDKSAGLKIEIDAVLIMTPTPERMRLRTTVNLDNGLARTEFRES' A
#
# COMPACT_ATOMS: atom_id res chain seq x y z
N VAL A 1 3.17 7.15 5.98
CA VAL A 1 3.62 6.18 4.97
C VAL A 1 4.70 5.33 5.61
N ALA A 2 4.53 4.01 5.58
CA ALA A 2 5.53 3.06 6.06
C ALA A 2 6.07 2.27 4.86
N VAL A 3 7.38 2.06 4.84
CA VAL A 3 8.05 1.30 3.78
C VAL A 3 8.85 0.19 4.44
N THR A 4 8.59 -1.04 4.00
CA THR A 4 9.33 -2.22 4.44
C THR A 4 10.03 -2.83 3.25
N LEU A 5 11.35 -2.94 3.35
CA LEU A 5 12.17 -3.72 2.44
C LEU A 5 12.24 -5.15 2.97
N GLY A 6 11.76 -6.11 2.19
CA GLY A 6 11.91 -7.53 2.48
C GLY A 6 13.22 -8.09 1.94
N ASP A 7 13.42 -9.40 2.12
CA ASP A 7 14.43 -10.14 1.36
C ASP A 7 14.07 -10.17 -0.15
N LYS A 8 14.97 -10.70 -0.99
CA LYS A 8 14.74 -10.78 -2.45
C LYS A 8 13.40 -11.44 -2.80
N SER A 9 12.89 -12.36 -1.98
CA SER A 9 11.59 -13.01 -2.19
C SER A 9 10.37 -12.17 -1.82
N ALA A 10 10.48 -11.29 -0.81
CA ALA A 10 9.36 -10.48 -0.32
C ALA A 10 9.22 -9.11 -1.01
N GLY A 11 10.25 -8.66 -1.73
CA GLY A 11 10.22 -7.42 -2.51
C GLY A 11 10.13 -6.13 -1.66
N LEU A 12 9.54 -5.08 -2.22
CA LEU A 12 9.28 -3.81 -1.53
C LEU A 12 7.80 -3.68 -1.18
N LYS A 13 7.50 -3.46 0.10
CA LYS A 13 6.14 -3.24 0.61
C LYS A 13 5.97 -1.78 1.03
N ILE A 14 4.92 -1.15 0.52
CA ILE A 14 4.54 0.23 0.84
C ILE A 14 3.14 0.20 1.48
N GLU A 15 3.02 0.75 2.68
CA GLU A 15 1.76 0.90 3.40
C GLU A 15 1.42 2.38 3.59
N ILE A 16 0.23 2.74 3.13
CA ILE A 16 -0.28 4.11 3.18
C ILE A 16 -1.56 4.10 4.00
N ASP A 17 -1.50 4.73 5.17
CA ASP A 17 -2.66 5.13 5.94
C ASP A 17 -3.06 6.53 5.50
N ALA A 18 -4.25 6.66 4.92
CA ALA A 18 -4.76 7.90 4.34
C ALA A 18 -6.19 8.20 4.82
N VAL A 19 -6.63 9.43 4.57
CA VAL A 19 -8.02 9.85 4.72
C VAL A 19 -8.50 10.33 3.36
N LEU A 20 -9.53 9.68 2.82
CA LEU A 20 -10.21 10.13 1.63
C LEU A 20 -11.24 11.20 2.03
N ILE A 21 -10.95 12.44 1.63
CA ILE A 21 -11.82 13.57 1.90
C ILE A 21 -12.92 13.58 0.83
N MET A 22 -14.09 13.05 1.19
CA MET A 22 -15.32 13.18 0.42
C MET A 22 -16.36 13.94 1.25
N THR A 23 -17.21 14.73 0.59
CA THR A 23 -18.36 15.36 1.24
C THR A 23 -19.53 14.37 1.31
N PRO A 24 -20.21 14.20 2.46
CA PRO A 24 -20.04 14.92 3.74
C PRO A 24 -19.12 14.24 4.76
N THR A 25 -18.74 12.97 4.58
CA THR A 25 -18.00 12.19 5.59
C THR A 25 -16.63 11.73 5.07
N PRO A 26 -15.53 12.09 5.74
CA PRO A 26 -14.21 11.54 5.43
C PRO A 26 -14.12 10.03 5.71
N GLU A 27 -13.39 9.30 4.87
CA GLU A 27 -13.19 7.86 5.01
C GLU A 27 -11.72 7.51 5.29
N ARG A 28 -11.45 6.64 6.26
CA ARG A 28 -10.10 6.11 6.51
C ARG A 28 -9.81 5.04 5.46
N MET A 29 -8.66 5.15 4.81
CA MET A 29 -8.23 4.19 3.80
C MET A 29 -6.85 3.64 4.15
N ARG A 30 -6.67 2.33 3.96
CA ARG A 30 -5.34 1.69 4.02
C ARG A 30 -5.03 1.06 2.67
N LEU A 31 -3.98 1.57 2.02
CA LEU A 31 -3.48 1.04 0.76
C LEU A 31 -2.19 0.25 1.01
N ARG A 32 -2.10 -0.92 0.39
CA ARG A 32 -0.88 -1.72 0.36
C ARG A 32 -0.42 -1.88 -1.07
N THR A 33 0.80 -1.47 -1.36
CA THR A 33 1.46 -1.76 -2.63
C THR A 33 2.63 -2.69 -2.39
N THR A 34 2.67 -3.81 -3.11
CA THR A 34 3.81 -4.72 -3.15
C THR A 34 4.48 -4.61 -4.51
N VAL A 35 5.79 -4.38 -4.52
CA VAL A 35 6.63 -4.31 -5.72
C VAL A 35 7.58 -5.50 -5.70
N ASN A 36 7.48 -6.36 -6.71
CA ASN A 36 8.46 -7.40 -6.96
C ASN A 36 9.72 -6.77 -7.58
N LEU A 37 10.87 -6.99 -6.95
CA LEU A 37 12.13 -6.36 -7.36
C LEU A 37 12.87 -7.11 -8.47
N ASP A 38 12.43 -8.33 -8.81
CA ASP A 38 13.02 -9.15 -9.87
C ASP A 38 12.43 -8.82 -11.24
N ASN A 39 11.11 -8.55 -11.30
CA ASN A 39 10.40 -8.28 -12.55
C ASN A 39 9.70 -6.91 -12.60
N GLY A 40 9.78 -6.12 -11.52
CA GLY A 40 9.17 -4.80 -11.44
C GLY A 40 7.64 -4.80 -11.33
N LEU A 41 7.00 -5.97 -11.19
CA LEU A 41 5.55 -6.04 -11.06
C LEU A 41 5.09 -5.39 -9.76
N ALA A 42 4.23 -4.39 -9.87
CA ALA A 42 3.62 -3.72 -8.74
C ALA A 42 2.13 -4.07 -8.65
N ARG A 43 1.67 -4.43 -7.45
CA ARG A 43 0.26 -4.70 -7.17
C ARG A 43 -0.19 -3.86 -5.99
N THR A 44 -1.26 -3.10 -6.19
CA THR A 44 -1.88 -2.27 -5.15
C THR A 44 -3.22 -2.86 -4.76
N GLU A 45 -3.44 -2.97 -3.46
CA GLU A 45 -4.65 -3.53 -2.88
C GLU A 45 -5.20 -2.58 -1.80
N PHE A 46 -6.52 -2.45 -1.79
CA PHE A 46 -7.23 -1.82 -0.69
C PHE A 46 -7.35 -2.80 0.47
N ARG A 47 -7.03 -2.35 1.69
CA ARG A 47 -7.36 -3.11 2.89
C ARG A 47 -8.54 -2.41 3.56
N GLU A 48 -9.68 -3.10 3.55
CA GLU A 48 -10.80 -2.73 4.42
C GLU A 48 -10.35 -2.85 5.88
N SER A 49 -10.67 -1.82 6.67
CA SER A 49 -10.33 -1.66 8.08
C SER A 49 -11.21 -2.49 8.99
#